data_AF-A0A6N9CB86-F1
#
_entry.id   AF-A0A6N9CB86-F1
#
_cell.length_a   1.000
_cell.length_b   1.000
_cell.length_c   1.000
_cell.angle_alpha   90.00
_cell.angle_beta   90.00
_cell.angle_gamma   90.00
#
_symmetry.space_group_name_H-M   'P 1'
#
loop_
_entity.id
_entity.type
_entity.pdbx_description
1 polymer ?
#
loop_
_entity_poly.entity_id
_entity_poly.type
_entity_poly.pdbx_seq_one_letter_code
_entity_poly.pdbx_strand_id
1 'polypeptide(L)'
;MAMLTPTLDKGEAETVVLATELGVTTVLLDDRRGRKVAQSAGLQVTGIAGFLLFAKQAGKIEAVQPLLLQLHQKGFRLSSKLIDAVSRRAGEIPT
;
A
#
# COMPACT_ATOMS: atom_id res chain seq x y z
N MET A 1 -22.18 13.99 4.67
CA MET A 1 -21.46 13.57 3.43
C MET A 1 -20.30 14.52 3.22
N ALA A 2 -19.09 14.15 3.60
CA ALA A 2 -17.91 14.97 3.36
C ALA A 2 -17.45 14.73 1.91
N MET A 3 -17.56 15.75 1.07
CA MET A 3 -17.10 15.66 -0.33
C MET A 3 -15.58 15.95 -0.38
N LEU A 4 -14.81 14.96 -0.85
CA LEU A 4 -13.34 15.00 -0.98
C LEU A 4 -12.87 15.54 -2.34
N THR A 5 -13.70 16.34 -3.02
CA THR A 5 -13.72 16.43 -4.49
C THR A 5 -12.66 17.24 -5.24
N PRO A 6 -11.75 18.07 -4.66
CA PRO A 6 -10.78 18.75 -5.52
C PRO A 6 -9.41 18.06 -5.61
N THR A 7 -9.12 17.02 -4.82
CA THR A 7 -7.72 16.53 -4.66
C THR A 7 -7.46 15.10 -5.14
N LEU A 8 -8.50 14.29 -5.35
CA LEU A 8 -8.41 12.88 -5.71
C LEU A 8 -9.04 12.62 -7.07
N ASP A 9 -8.59 11.56 -7.73
CA ASP A 9 -9.41 10.99 -8.77
C ASP A 9 -10.68 10.36 -8.17
N LYS A 10 -11.66 10.10 -9.03
CA LYS A 10 -12.97 9.62 -8.59
C LYS A 10 -12.88 8.24 -7.91
N GLY A 11 -12.00 7.35 -8.39
CA GLY A 11 -11.87 5.99 -7.86
C GLY A 11 -11.21 5.95 -6.48
N GLU A 12 -10.18 6.78 -6.27
CA GLU A 12 -9.53 6.94 -4.98
C GLU A 12 -10.48 7.57 -3.95
N ALA A 13 -11.25 8.58 -4.35
CA ALA A 13 -12.26 9.19 -3.48
C ALA A 13 -13.33 8.17 -3.06
N GLU A 14 -13.86 7.40 -4.01
CA GLU A 14 -14.81 6.32 -3.73
C GLU A 14 -14.22 5.26 -2.80
N THR A 15 -12.95 4.89 -2.99
CA THR A 15 -12.24 3.93 -2.13
C THR A 15 -12.16 4.42 -0.68
N VAL A 16 -11.81 5.69 -0.47
CA VAL A 16 -11.71 6.28 0.88
C VAL A 16 -13.09 6.35 1.55
N VAL A 17 -14.11 6.80 0.81
CA VAL A 17 -15.48 6.87 1.32
C VAL A 17 -15.98 5.48 1.69
N LEU A 18 -15.87 4.50 0.79
CA LEU A 18 -16.32 3.14 1.01
C LEU A 18 -15.59 2.48 2.19
N ALA A 19 -14.28 2.67 2.31
CA ALA A 19 -13.52 2.14 3.45
C ALA A 19 -14.02 2.71 4.78
N THR A 20 -14.35 4.01 4.80
CA THR A 20 -14.90 4.68 5.99
C THR A 20 -16.28 4.13 6.33
N GLU A 21 -17.15 3.95 5.33
CA GLU A 21 -18.51 3.41 5.52
C GLU A 21 -18.50 1.96 6.00
N LEU A 22 -17.58 1.15 5.49
CA LEU A 22 -17.42 -0.25 5.88
C LEU A 22 -16.67 -0.42 7.22
N GLY A 23 -16.17 0.66 7.83
CA GLY A 23 -15.37 0.60 9.06
C GLY A 23 -14.02 -0.11 8.87
N VAL A 24 -13.48 -0.12 7.65
CA VAL A 24 -12.18 -0.71 7.34
C VAL A 24 -11.07 0.19 7.85
N THR A 25 -10.03 -0.38 8.44
CA THR A 25 -8.94 0.39 9.06
C THR A 25 -7.79 0.71 8.11
N THR A 26 -7.64 -0.03 7.01
CA THR A 26 -6.52 0.08 6.08
C THR A 26 -6.97 0.08 4.62
N VAL A 27 -6.44 1.00 3.82
CA VAL A 27 -6.65 1.07 2.37
C VAL A 27 -5.33 0.94 1.60
N LEU A 28 -5.40 0.40 0.39
CA LEU A 28 -4.27 0.35 -0.54
C LEU A 28 -4.38 1.51 -1.52
N LEU A 29 -3.41 2.43 -1.50
CA LEU A 29 -3.35 3.57 -2.42
C LEU A 29 -1.92 3.76 -2.96
N ASP A 30 -1.80 3.98 -4.27
CA ASP A 30 -0.54 4.02 -5.00
C ASP A 30 0.01 5.46 -5.18
N ASP A 31 -0.85 6.47 -5.13
CA ASP A 31 -0.45 7.87 -5.26
C ASP A 31 -0.26 8.60 -3.90
N ARG A 32 0.35 9.79 -3.94
CA ARG A 32 0.63 10.59 -2.74
C ARG A 32 -0.57 11.37 -2.22
N ARG A 33 -1.51 11.76 -3.08
CA ARG A 33 -2.67 12.59 -2.70
C ARG A 33 -3.73 11.72 -2.04
N GLY A 34 -4.05 10.57 -2.63
CA GLY A 34 -4.79 9.45 -2.04
C GLY A 34 -4.34 9.15 -0.64
N ARG A 35 -3.03 8.90 -0.48
CA ARG A 35 -2.45 8.64 0.85
C ARG A 35 -2.77 9.73 1.87
N LYS A 36 -2.57 11.00 1.53
CA LYS A 36 -2.83 12.11 2.45
C LYS A 36 -4.31 12.21 2.83
N VAL A 37 -5.20 12.06 1.86
CA VAL A 37 -6.64 12.16 2.11
C VAL A 37 -7.12 11.00 2.97
N ALA A 38 -6.74 9.76 2.64
CA ALA A 38 -7.09 8.60 3.45
C ALA A 38 -6.57 8.72 4.89
N GLN A 39 -5.34 9.18 5.07
CA GLN A 39 -4.78 9.46 6.40
C GLN A 39 -5.57 10.53 7.15
N SER A 40 -5.99 11.62 6.48
CA SER A 40 -6.82 12.66 7.09
C SER A 40 -8.22 12.15 7.47
N ALA A 41 -8.70 11.10 6.80
CA ALA A 41 -9.94 10.39 7.14
C ALA A 41 -9.75 9.33 8.24
N GLY A 42 -8.56 9.24 8.85
CA GLY A 42 -8.26 8.28 9.92
C GLY A 42 -7.93 6.87 9.44
N LEU A 43 -7.78 6.66 8.13
CA LEU A 43 -7.42 5.37 7.55
C LEU A 43 -5.91 5.16 7.56
N GLN A 44 -5.46 3.96 7.87
CA GLN A 44 -4.10 3.54 7.58
C GLN A 44 -3.95 3.32 6.08
N VAL A 45 -2.80 3.65 5.54
CA VAL A 45 -2.54 3.47 4.11
C VAL A 45 -1.36 2.55 3.91
N THR A 46 -1.59 1.49 3.15
CA THR A 46 -0.55 0.58 2.68
C THR A 46 -0.30 0.81 1.18
N GLY A 47 0.89 0.43 0.73
CA GLY A 47 1.24 0.39 -0.68
C GLY A 47 1.44 -1.04 -1.14
N ILE A 48 1.73 -1.24 -2.43
CA ILE A 48 1.92 -2.57 -3.01
C ILE A 48 2.95 -3.42 -2.25
N ALA A 49 4.02 -2.78 -1.75
CA ALA A 49 5.04 -3.49 -0.98
C ALA A 49 4.54 -4.01 0.38
N GLY A 50 3.71 -3.24 1.07
CA GLY A 50 3.07 -3.67 2.32
C GLY A 50 2.02 -4.74 2.07
N PHE A 51 1.29 -4.65 0.95
CA PHE A 51 0.35 -5.69 0.54
C PHE A 51 1.04 -7.03 0.24
N LEU A 52 2.18 -7.00 -0.47
CA LEU A 52 2.96 -8.22 -0.73
C LEU A 52 3.54 -8.81 0.56
N LEU A 53 4.03 -7.97 1.49
CA LEU A 53 4.45 -8.43 2.80
C LEU A 53 3.33 -9.15 3.56
N PHE A 54 2.13 -8.56 3.57
CA PHE A 54 0.94 -9.17 4.16
C PHE A 54 0.62 -10.52 3.50
N ALA A 55 0.66 -10.60 2.16
CA ALA A 55 0.41 -11.84 1.43
C ALA A 55 1.42 -12.94 1.80
N LYS A 56 2.69 -12.60 1.99
CA LYS A 56 3.73 -13.55 2.46
C LYS A 56 3.46 -14.01 3.88
N GLN A 57 3.15 -13.09 4.79
CA GLN A 57 2.79 -13.42 6.17
C GLN A 57 1.54 -14.31 6.27
N ALA A 58 0.60 -14.14 5.34
CA ALA A 58 -0.58 -14.98 5.20
C ALA A 58 -0.32 -16.31 4.44
N GLY A 59 0.94 -16.61 4.08
CA GLY A 59 1.32 -17.84 3.37
C GLY A 59 0.78 -17.93 1.93
N LYS A 60 0.36 -16.82 1.33
CA LYS A 60 -0.19 -16.78 -0.04
C LYS A 60 0.89 -16.70 -1.13
N ILE A 61 2.08 -16.26 -0.77
CA ILE A 61 3.25 -16.21 -1.65
C ILE A 61 4.48 -16.72 -0.92
N GLU A 62 5.42 -17.31 -1.67
CA GLU A 62 6.63 -17.87 -1.10
C GLU A 62 7.72 -16.83 -0.88
N ALA A 63 7.80 -15.76 -1.67
CA ALA A 63 8.81 -14.72 -1.50
C ALA A 63 8.30 -13.34 -1.96
N VAL A 64 8.71 -12.30 -1.24
CA VAL A 64 8.34 -10.90 -1.47
C VAL A 64 9.40 -10.18 -2.29
N GLN A 65 10.69 -10.37 -1.97
CA GLN A 65 11.78 -9.66 -2.64
C GLN A 65 11.77 -9.82 -4.16
N PRO A 66 11.60 -11.03 -4.74
CA PRO A 66 11.60 -11.19 -6.20
C PRO A 66 10.46 -10.40 -6.86
N LEU A 67 9.28 -10.37 -6.23
CA LEU A 67 8.14 -9.62 -6.73
C LEU A 67 8.36 -8.11 -6.65
N LEU A 68 8.99 -7.62 -5.57
CA LEU A 68 9.36 -6.21 -5.45
C LEU A 68 10.37 -5.79 -6.51
N LEU A 69 11.38 -6.62 -6.78
CA LEU A 69 12.36 -6.38 -7.83
C LEU A 69 11.71 -6.37 -9.22
N GLN A 70 10.79 -7.29 -9.50
CA GLN A 70 10.03 -7.31 -10.75
C GLN A 70 9.18 -6.05 -10.92
N LEU A 71 8.49 -5.59 -9.86
CA LEU A 71 7.74 -4.34 -9.89
C LEU A 71 8.65 -3.15 -10.16
N HIS A 72 9.81 -3.11 -9.50
CA HIS A 72 10.79 -2.05 -9.71
C HIS A 72 11.28 -2.00 -11.17
N GLN A 73 11.60 -3.15 -11.76
CA GLN A 73 12.00 -3.27 -13.16
C GLN A 73 10.88 -2.85 -14.13
N LYS A 74 9.61 -3.05 -13.76
CA LYS A 74 8.44 -2.61 -14.52
C LYS A 74 8.09 -1.14 -14.33
N GLY A 75 8.92 -0.37 -13.63
CA GLY A 75 8.77 1.09 -13.48
C GLY A 75 8.08 1.54 -12.19
N PHE A 76 7.79 0.64 -11.23
CA PHE A 76 7.29 1.06 -9.92
C PHE A 76 8.39 1.78 -9.13
N ARG A 77 8.02 2.91 -8.52
CA ARG A 77 8.91 3.72 -7.68
C ARG A 77 9.10 3.06 -6.31
N LEU A 78 10.03 2.11 -6.25
CA LEU A 78 10.47 1.42 -5.04
C LEU A 78 11.94 1.77 -4.81
N SER A 79 12.27 2.30 -3.63
CA SER A 79 13.68 2.51 -3.27
C SER A 79 14.31 1.20 -2.81
N SER A 80 15.62 1.04 -3.01
CA SER A 80 16.37 -0.11 -2.46
C SER A 80 16.15 -0.26 -0.95
N LYS A 81 16.18 0.86 -0.22
CA LYS A 81 15.88 0.90 1.23
C LYS A 81 14.51 0.30 1.57
N LEU A 82 13.47 0.57 0.76
CA LEU A 82 12.14 0.00 0.96
C LEU A 82 12.13 -1.50 0.68
N ILE A 83 12.76 -1.93 -0.41
CA ILE A 83 12.86 -3.35 -0.76
C ILE A 83 13.54 -4.11 0.37
N ASP A 84 14.72 -3.65 0.81
CA ASP A 84 15.47 -4.29 1.91
C ASP A 84 14.69 -4.31 3.22
N ALA A 85 14.01 -3.21 3.56
CA ALA A 85 13.20 -3.14 4.77
C ALA A 85 12.04 -4.13 4.75
N VAL A 86 11.40 -4.31 3.59
CA VAL A 86 10.31 -5.28 3.44
C VAL A 86 10.85 -6.71 3.43
N SER A 87 11.96 -6.98 2.74
CA SER A 87 12.61 -8.28 2.74
C SER A 87 13.07 -8.72 4.13
N ARG A 88 13.63 -7.82 4.94
CA ARG A 88 13.94 -8.09 6.36
C ARG A 88 12.69 -8.44 7.15
N ARG A 89 11.62 -7.67 7.00
CA ARG A 89 10.32 -7.95 7.66
C ARG A 89 9.65 -9.24 7.19
N ALA A 90 9.95 -9.68 5.97
CA ALA A 90 9.51 -10.96 5.41
C ALA A 90 10.36 -12.15 5.89
N GLY A 91 11.47 -11.90 6.60
CA GLY A 91 12.40 -12.94 7.04
C GLY A 91 13.31 -13.47 5.91
N GLU A 92 13.43 -12.74 4.80
CA GLU A 92 14.21 -13.17 3.63
C GLU A 92 15.68 -12.73 3.68
N ILE A 93 15.99 -11.72 4.51
CA ILE A 93 17.35 -11.19 4.69
C ILE A 93 17.58 -10.96 6.20
N PRO A 94 18.78 -11.21 6.73
CA PRO A 94 19.14 -10.85 8.10
C PRO A 94 18.92 -9.36 8.39
N THR A 95 18.59 -9.05 9.66
CA THR A 95 18.37 -7.67 10.12
C THR A 95 19.66 -6.90 10.28
#